data_AF-A0A821SQF8-F1
#
_entry.id   AF-A0A821SQF8-F1
#
_cell.length_a   1.000
_cell.length_b   1.000
_cell.length_c   1.000
_cell.angle_alpha   90.00
_cell.angle_beta   90.00
_cell.angle_gamma   90.00
#
_symmetry.space_group_name_H-M   'P 1'
#
loop_
_entity.id
_entity.type
_entity.pdbx_description
1 polymer ?
#
loop_
_entity_poly.entity_id
_entity_poly.type
_entity_poly.pdbx_seq_one_letter_code
_entity_poly.pdbx_strand_id
1 'polypeptide(L)' 'AVITGYLPHEIISQSIFNFVYHEDRLVKLHALWKCVTTGASKLQWRLNARDGSLVFLHTEYKLIANHQNHDTIVARN' A
#
# COMPACT_ATOMS: atom_id res chain seq x y z
N ALA A 1 6.61 -5.96 -11.43
CA ALA A 1 7.37 -7.14 -11.88
C ALA A 1 8.65 -7.33 -11.07
N VAL A 2 9.70 -6.51 -11.22
CA VAL A 2 11.02 -6.83 -10.61
C VAL A 2 11.01 -6.95 -9.08
N ILE A 3 10.30 -6.07 -8.37
CA ILE A 3 10.30 -6.08 -6.89
C ILE A 3 9.26 -7.06 -6.30
N THR A 4 8.07 -7.14 -6.90
CA THR A 4 6.93 -7.89 -6.31
C THR A 4 6.59 -9.19 -7.03
N GLY A 5 7.19 -9.46 -8.19
CA GLY A 5 6.86 -10.58 -9.08
C GLY A 5 5.55 -10.40 -9.87
N TYR A 6 4.62 -9.55 -9.42
CA TYR A 6 3.34 -9.32 -10.09
C TYR A 6 3.44 -8.42 -11.32
N LEU A 7 2.59 -8.72 -12.31
CA LEU A 7 2.28 -7.88 -13.44
C LEU A 7 1.26 -6.80 -13.04
N PRO A 8 1.24 -5.64 -13.71
CA PRO A 8 0.32 -4.56 -13.36
C PRO A 8 -1.15 -4.99 -13.33
N HIS A 9 -1.59 -5.78 -14.30
CA HIS A 9 -2.99 -6.24 -14.39
C HIS A 9 -3.38 -7.23 -13.26
N GLU A 10 -2.40 -7.87 -12.60
CA GLU A 10 -2.67 -8.74 -11.44
C GLU A 10 -2.90 -7.92 -10.15
N ILE A 11 -2.49 -6.64 -10.13
CA ILE A 11 -2.57 -5.76 -8.94
C ILE A 11 -3.66 -4.69 -9.09
N ILE A 12 -3.85 -4.15 -10.30
CA ILE A 12 -4.82 -3.08 -10.54
C ILE A 12 -6.23 -3.56 -10.16
N SER A 13 -6.99 -2.66 -9.52
CA SER A 13 -8.36 -2.91 -9.01
C SER A 13 -8.46 -3.96 -7.90
N GLN A 14 -7.33 -4.44 -7.36
CA GLN A 14 -7.31 -5.34 -6.20
C GLN A 14 -7.16 -4.55 -4.90
N SER A 15 -7.67 -5.12 -3.81
CA SER A 15 -7.38 -4.61 -2.47
C SER A 15 -5.90 -4.81 -2.14
N ILE A 16 -5.23 -3.78 -1.63
CA ILE A 16 -3.84 -3.88 -1.18
C ILE A 16 -3.65 -4.96 -0.10
N PHE A 17 -4.68 -5.24 0.71
CA PHE A 17 -4.64 -6.24 1.79
C PHE A 17 -4.52 -7.68 1.29
N ASN A 18 -4.79 -7.93 0.01
CA ASN A 18 -4.54 -9.24 -0.62
C ASN A 18 -3.04 -9.56 -0.66
N PHE A 19 -2.19 -8.52 -0.68
CA PHE A 19 -0.74 -8.65 -0.81
C PHE A 19 0.00 -8.38 0.50
N VAL A 20 -0.66 -7.83 1.53
CA VAL A 20 -0.03 -7.52 2.82
C VAL A 20 0.17 -8.81 3.62
N TYR A 21 1.39 -9.00 4.16
CA TYR A 21 1.65 -10.10 5.08
C TYR A 21 0.70 -10.03 6.28
N HIS A 22 0.17 -11.18 6.70
CA HIS A 22 -1.02 -11.22 7.56
C HIS A 22 -0.86 -10.48 8.90
N GLU A 23 0.31 -10.56 9.53
CA GLU A 23 0.62 -9.83 10.76
C GLU A 23 0.64 -8.30 10.58
N ASP A 24 0.96 -7.83 9.36
CA ASP A 24 1.10 -6.39 9.09
C ASP A 24 -0.23 -5.72 8.71
N ARG A 25 -1.34 -6.48 8.61
CA ARG A 25 -2.63 -5.95 8.18
C ARG A 25 -3.15 -4.83 9.08
N LEU A 26 -3.05 -4.98 10.40
CA LEU A 26 -3.54 -3.97 11.34
C LEU A 26 -2.70 -2.70 11.30
N VAL A 27 -1.37 -2.83 11.26
CA VAL A 27 -0.48 -1.65 11.16
C VAL A 27 -0.61 -0.94 9.81
N LYS A 28 -0.86 -1.69 8.73
CA LYS A 28 -1.19 -1.15 7.40
C LYS A 28 -2.49 -0.36 7.43
N LEU A 29 -3.55 -0.92 8.02
CA LEU A 29 -4.84 -0.22 8.16
C LEU A 29 -4.68 1.06 8.97
N HIS A 30 -3.94 1.01 10.09
CA HIS A 30 -3.66 2.19 10.91
C HIS A 30 -2.91 3.28 10.13
N ALA A 31 -1.90 2.91 9.33
CA ALA A 31 -1.17 3.87 8.50
C ALA A 31 -2.05 4.50 7.41
N LEU A 32 -2.92 3.73 6.77
CA LEU A 32 -3.88 4.25 5.80
C LEU A 32 -4.88 5.21 6.47
N TRP A 33 -5.44 4.83 7.63
CA TRP A 33 -6.34 5.69 8.41
C TRP A 33 -5.67 7.00 8.84
N LYS A 34 -4.41 6.92 9.30
CA LYS A 34 -3.60 8.10 9.60
C LYS A 34 -3.43 8.99 8.35
N CYS A 35 -3.15 8.41 7.19
CA CYS A 35 -3.03 9.18 5.95
C CYS A 35 -4.34 9.92 5.58
N VAL A 36 -5.49 9.28 5.76
CA VAL A 36 -6.81 9.90 5.48
C VAL A 36 -7.08 11.05 6.45
N THR A 37 -6.69 10.91 7.72
CA THR A 37 -6.99 11.90 8.76
C THR A 37 -5.98 13.06 8.83
N THR A 38 -4.71 12.81 8.50
CA THR A 38 -3.63 13.81 8.64
C THR A 38 -2.99 14.20 7.31
N GLY A 39 -3.44 13.63 6.19
CA GLY A 39 -2.92 13.88 4.84
C GLY A 39 -1.63 13.12 4.48
N ALA A 40 -0.94 12.49 5.45
CA ALA A 40 0.27 11.72 5.20
C ALA A 40 0.59 10.71 6.31
N SER A 41 1.26 9.61 5.95
CA SER A 41 1.79 8.64 6.92
C SER A 41 3.02 7.91 6.36
N LYS A 42 3.76 7.20 7.22
CA LYS A 42 4.88 6.33 6.82
C LYS A 42 4.76 4.99 7.51
N LEU A 43 5.20 3.92 6.86
CA LEU A 43 5.14 2.56 7.41
C LEU A 43 6.23 1.68 6.81
N GLN A 44 6.86 0.87 7.67
CA GLN A 44 7.60 -0.32 7.25
C GLN A 44 6.68 -1.55 7.35
N TRP A 45 6.60 -2.35 6.29
CA TRP A 45 5.69 -3.49 6.20
C TRP A 45 6.17 -4.52 5.19
N ARG A 46 5.60 -5.73 5.26
CA ARG A 46 5.93 -6.87 4.40
C ARG A 46 4.83 -7.11 3.37
N LEU A 47 5.25 -7.33 2.13
CA LEU A 47 4.40 -7.75 1.02
C LEU A 47 4.70 -9.21 0.66
N ASN A 48 3.64 -9.99 0.42
CA ASN A 48 3.72 -11.33 -0.15
C ASN A 48 3.92 -11.21 -1.67
N ALA A 49 5.12 -11.49 -2.16
CA ALA A 49 5.43 -11.48 -3.58
C ALA A 49 4.76 -12.67 -4.30
N ARG A 50 4.71 -12.59 -5.63
CA ARG A 50 4.08 -13.61 -6.48
C ARG A 50 4.68 -15.01 -6.32
N ASP A 51 5.97 -15.09 -6.03
CA ASP A 51 6.70 -16.35 -5.82
C ASP A 51 6.61 -16.87 -4.37
N GLY A 52 5.85 -16.19 -3.50
CA GLY A 52 5.70 -16.54 -2.09
C GLY A 52 6.78 -15.95 -1.17
N SER A 53 7.78 -15.26 -1.70
CA SER A 53 8.78 -14.56 -0.88
C SER A 53 8.19 -13.33 -0.18
N LEU A 54 8.86 -12.87 0.88
CA LEU A 54 8.50 -11.65 1.60
C LEU A 54 9.38 -10.49 1.16
N VAL A 55 8.74 -9.40 0.73
CA VAL A 55 9.42 -8.15 0.37
C VAL A 55 9.21 -7.14 1.49
N PHE A 56 10.30 -6.64 2.06
CA PHE A 56 10.28 -5.58 3.07
C PHE A 56 10.25 -4.22 2.40
N LEU A 57 9.22 -3.43 2.71
CA LEU A 57 8.97 -2.13 2.09
C LEU A 57 8.97 -1.04 3.17
N HIS A 58 9.63 0.07 2.87
CA HIS A 58 9.36 1.36 3.51
C HIS A 58 8.45 2.13 2.57
N THR A 59 7.28 2.56 3.04
CA THR A 59 6.33 3.32 2.23
C THR A 59 5.93 4.61 2.90
N GLU A 60 5.94 5.69 2.14
CA GLU A 60 5.31 6.96 2.46
C GLU A 60 3.96 7.07 1.73
N TYR A 61 2.90 7.40 2.47
CA TYR A 61 1.57 7.68 1.93
C TYR A 61 1.29 9.16 1.95
N LYS A 62 0.63 9.65 0.90
CA LYS A 62 0.11 11.01 0.82
C LYS A 62 -1.33 10.99 0.31
N LEU A 63 -2.18 11.79 0.93
CA LEU A 63 -3.52 12.06 0.45
C LEU A 63 -3.45 13.14 -0.62
N ILE A 64 -4.00 12.86 -1.80
CA ILE A 64 -4.07 13.80 -2.91
C ILE A 64 -5.53 13.98 -3.29
N ALA A 65 -6.02 15.22 -3.20
CA ALA A 65 -7.32 15.59 -3.72
C ALA A 65 -7.26 15.63 -5.24
N ASN A 66 -8.16 14.92 -5.92
CA ASN A 66 -8.30 15.03 -7.37
C ASN A 66 -9.20 16.22 -7.75
N HIS A 67 -9.21 16.62 -9.02
CA HIS A 67 -10.04 17.71 -9.55
C HIS A 67 -11.56 17.49 -9.43
N GLN A 68 -11.99 16.27 -9.07
CA GLN A 68 -13.38 15.88 -8.85
C GLN A 68 -13.73 15.78 -7.36
N ASN A 69 -12.87 16.30 -6.47
CA ASN A 69 -13.05 16.27 -5.02
C ASN A 69 -13.06 14.85 -4.41
N HIS A 70 -12.45 13.86 -5.08
CA HIS A 70 -12.18 12.55 -4.50
C HIS A 70 -10.74 12.51 -3.97
N ASP A 71 -10.61 12.17 -2.70
CA ASP A 71 -9.32 11.95 -2.05
C ASP A 71 -8.76 10.59 -2.44
N THR A 72 -7.50 10.57 -2.88
CA THR A 72 -6.78 9.36 -3.26
C THR A 72 -5.50 9.23 -2.42
N ILE A 73 -5.29 8.05 -1.83
CA ILE A 73 -4.03 7.74 -1.17
C ILE A 73 -3.02 7.28 -2.21
N VAL A 74 -1.88 7.96 -2.29
CA VAL A 74 -0.75 7.59 -3.14
C VAL A 74 0.39 7.10 -2.25
N ALA A 75 0.93 5.93 -2.60
CA ALA A 75 2.08 5.33 -1.94
C ALA A 75 3.37 5.59 -2.73
N ARG A 76 4.47 5.88 -2.03
CA ARG A 76 5.84 6.00 -2.58
C ARG A 76 6.77 5.14 -1.73
N ASN A 77 7.62 4.35 -2.37
CA ASN A 77 8.66 3.55 -1.71
C ASN A 77 10.03 4.20 -1.95
#